data_AF-A0A0A0V9R9-F1
#
_entry.id   AF-A0A0A0V9R9-F1
#
_cell.length_a   1.000
_cell.length_b   1.000
_cell.length_c   1.000
_cell.angle_alpha   90.00
_cell.angle_beta   90.00
_cell.angle_gamma   90.00
#
_symmetry.space_group_name_H-M   'P 1'
#
loop_
_entity.id
_entity.type
_entity.pdbx_description
1 polymer ?
#
loop_
_entity_poly.entity_id
_entity_poly.type
_entity_poly.pdbx_seq_one_letter_code
_entity_poly.pdbx_strand_id
1 'polypeptide(L)' 'MGFAKHFFLFAVLLCATAMYSMAEPAQERLIESVACMQQGWPCVDHTDCCGRMCSSMFCAY' A
#
# COMPACT_ATOMS: atom_id res chain seq x y z
N MET A 1 38.68 -24.66 -18.13
CA MET A 1 38.41 -23.25 -17.75
C MET A 1 36.90 -22.91 -17.76
N GLY A 2 36.01 -23.84 -17.39
CA GLY A 2 34.54 -23.62 -17.44
C GLY A 2 33.89 -23.37 -16.06
N PHE A 3 34.36 -24.07 -15.03
CA PHE A 3 33.76 -24.02 -13.68
C PHE A 3 33.79 -22.63 -13.02
N ALA A 4 34.88 -21.88 -13.19
CA ALA A 4 34.99 -20.54 -12.62
C ALA A 4 33.91 -19.60 -13.18
N LYS A 5 33.66 -19.63 -14.49
CA LYS A 5 32.66 -18.78 -15.15
C LYS A 5 31.25 -19.05 -14.65
N HIS A 6 30.90 -20.31 -14.43
CA HIS A 6 29.59 -20.69 -13.89
C HIS A 6 29.43 -20.25 -12.43
N PHE A 7 30.49 -20.36 -11.63
CA PHE A 7 30.47 -19.92 -10.23
C PHE A 7 30.29 -18.39 -10.11
N PHE A 8 31.00 -17.61 -10.94
CA PHE A 8 30.86 -16.16 -10.97
C PHE A 8 29.44 -15.70 -11.36
N LEU A 9 28.84 -16.34 -12.38
CA LEU A 9 27.49 -16.02 -12.81
C LEU A 9 26.46 -16.32 -11.71
N PHE A 10 26.63 -17.46 -11.01
CA PHE A 10 25.74 -17.84 -9.92
C PHE A 10 25.85 -16.88 -8.73
N ALA A 11 27.07 -16.44 -8.39
CA ALA A 11 27.29 -15.45 -7.33
C ALA A 11 26.63 -14.10 -7.66
N VAL A 12 26.76 -13.60 -8.89
CA VAL A 12 26.12 -12.33 -9.30
C VAL A 12 24.59 -12.44 -9.27
N LEU A 13 24.03 -13.57 -9.71
CA LEU A 13 22.58 -13.82 -9.64
C LEU A 13 22.07 -13.80 -8.19
N LEU A 14 22.78 -14.46 -7.27
CA LEU A 14 22.43 -14.46 -5.85
C LEU A 14 22.49 -13.05 -5.25
N CYS A 15 23.54 -12.28 -5.57
CA CYS A 15 23.66 -10.90 -5.12
C CYS A 15 22.52 -10.02 -5.66
N ALA A 16 22.17 -10.16 -6.95
CA ALA A 16 21.06 -9.44 -7.54
C ALA A 16 19.74 -9.78 -6.82
N THR A 17 19.44 -11.07 -6.60
CA THR A 17 18.22 -11.48 -5.89
C THR A 17 18.17 -10.97 -4.45
N ALA A 18 19.31 -10.93 -3.75
CA ALA A 18 19.37 -10.37 -2.40
C ALA A 18 19.05 -8.87 -2.38
N MET A 19 19.57 -8.11 -3.35
CA MET A 19 19.26 -6.68 -3.49
C MET A 19 17.79 -6.45 -3.84
N TYR A 20 17.20 -7.28 -4.72
CA TYR A 20 15.78 -7.24 -5.03
C TYR A 20 14.88 -7.60 -3.84
N SER A 21 15.33 -8.44 -2.92
CA SER A 21 14.56 -8.79 -1.71
C SER A 21 14.57 -7.71 -0.63
N MET A 22 15.54 -6.79 -0.66
CA MET A 22 15.63 -5.63 0.24
C MET A 22 14.90 -4.41 -0.35
N ALA A 23 14.61 -4.44 -1.65
CA ALA A 23 13.51 -3.68 -2.20
C ALA A 23 12.22 -4.39 -1.78
N GLU A 24 11.89 -4.30 -0.49
CA GLU A 24 10.48 -4.18 -0.14
C GLU A 24 9.93 -3.16 -1.14
N PRO A 25 8.96 -3.52 -2.02
CA PRO A 25 8.13 -2.47 -2.52
C PRO A 25 7.60 -1.87 -1.23
N ALA A 26 7.99 -0.62 -0.95
CA ALA A 26 7.09 0.27 -0.27
C ALA A 26 5.85 0.26 -1.15
N GLN A 27 5.05 -0.80 -1.00
CA GLN A 27 3.68 -0.84 -1.34
C GLN A 27 3.20 0.27 -0.43
N GLU A 28 3.17 1.47 -0.98
CA GLU A 28 1.97 2.25 -1.08
C GLU A 28 0.79 1.27 -1.30
N ARG A 29 0.48 0.50 -0.26
CA ARG A 29 -0.83 0.51 0.32
C ARG A 29 -1.06 1.98 0.65
N LEU A 30 -1.29 2.78 -0.40
CA LEU A 30 -2.33 3.77 -0.41
C LEU A 30 -3.53 2.93 -0.04
N ILE A 31 -3.69 2.73 1.27
CA ILE A 31 -4.92 2.30 1.86
C ILE A 31 -5.78 3.51 1.56
N GLU A 32 -6.31 3.57 0.35
CA GLU A 32 -7.62 4.09 0.10
C GLU A 32 -8.59 3.12 0.81
N SER A 33 -8.40 2.95 2.13
CA SER A 33 -9.53 2.96 3.01
C SER A 33 -10.17 4.28 2.64
N VAL A 34 -11.19 4.21 1.82
CA VAL A 34 -12.31 5.13 1.91
C VAL A 34 -12.73 5.05 3.37
N ALA A 35 -12.02 5.80 4.21
CA ALA A 35 -12.23 5.88 5.63
C ALA A 35 -13.50 6.68 5.75
N CYS A 36 -14.62 5.96 5.81
CA CYS A 36 -15.89 6.61 5.98
C CYS A 36 -15.90 7.26 7.38
N MET A 37 -16.42 8.47 7.43
CA MET A 37 -16.55 9.27 8.62
C MET A 37 -17.66 8.68 9.50
N GLN A 38 -17.38 8.55 10.79
CA GLN A 38 -18.33 8.01 11.76
C GLN A 38 -19.36 9.09 12.17
N GLN A 39 -20.42 8.72 12.88
CA GLN A 39 -21.41 9.68 13.38
C GLN A 39 -20.76 10.86 14.13
N GLY A 40 -21.19 12.08 13.83
CA GLY A 40 -20.69 13.30 14.46
C GLY A 40 -19.39 13.86 13.88
N TRP A 41 -18.79 13.17 12.90
CA TRP A 41 -17.65 13.70 12.14
C TRP A 41 -18.12 14.63 11.03
N PRO A 42 -17.33 15.66 10.68
CA PRO A 42 -17.68 16.57 9.60
C PRO A 42 -17.71 15.87 8.24
N CYS A 43 -18.70 16.19 7.42
CA CYS A 43 -18.87 15.63 6.07
C CYS A 43 -19.20 16.74 5.06
N VAL A 44 -18.80 16.52 3.80
CA VAL A 44 -19.08 17.42 2.68
C VAL A 44 -20.12 16.79 1.76
N ASP A 45 -19.97 15.49 1.50
CA ASP A 45 -20.88 14.66 0.72
C ASP A 45 -21.48 13.55 1.58
N HIS A 46 -22.63 13.03 1.15
CA HIS A 46 -23.26 11.88 1.76
C HIS A 46 -22.32 10.66 1.74
N THR A 47 -21.52 10.47 0.69
CA THR A 47 -20.60 9.32 0.59
C THR A 47 -19.42 9.36 1.54
N ASP A 48 -19.14 10.52 2.16
CA ASP A 48 -18.09 10.64 3.17
C ASP A 48 -18.47 9.87 4.45
N CYS A 49 -19.76 9.77 4.77
CA CYS A 49 -20.24 9.11 5.99
C CYS A 49 -20.44 7.60 5.81
N CYS A 50 -20.15 6.82 6.84
CA CYS A 50 -20.38 5.36 6.80
C CYS A 50 -21.87 5.02 6.59
N GLY A 51 -22.77 5.76 7.24
CA GLY A 51 -24.22 5.67 7.03
C GLY A 51 -24.73 6.34 5.75
N ARG A 52 -23.82 6.84 4.90
CA ARG A 52 -24.11 7.61 3.68
C ARG A 52 -25.07 8.78 3.87
N MET A 53 -25.05 9.38 5.05
CA MET A 53 -25.98 10.45 5.41
C MET A 53 -25.23 11.60 6.08
N CYS A 54 -25.01 12.64 5.29
CA CYS A 54 -24.50 13.91 5.78
C CYS A 54 -25.69 14.82 6.13
N SER A 55 -25.76 15.29 7.37
CA SER A 55 -26.80 16.20 7.85
C SER A 55 -26.17 17.30 8.69
N SER A 56 -26.53 18.56 8.45
CA SER A 56 -25.96 19.72 9.16
C SER A 56 -24.42 19.79 9.12
N MET A 57 -23.79 19.32 8.03
CA MET A 57 -22.34 19.16 7.86
C MET A 57 -21.68 18.10 8.77
N PHE A 58 -22.47 17.21 9.39
CA PHE A 58 -21.97 16.08 10.19
C PHE A 58 -22.63 14.76 9.78
N CYS A 59 -21.93 13.65 9.97
CA CYS A 59 -22.51 12.34 9.71
C CYS A 59 -23.61 12.02 10.71
N ALA A 60 -24.81 11.73 10.21
CA ALA A 60 -25.99 11.50 11.04
C ALA A 60 -26.06 10.08 11.62
N TYR A 61 -25.50 9.09 10.90
CA TYR A 61 -25.55 7.66 11.22
C TYR A 61 -24.19 6.99 10.98
#